data_AF-A0A6J2YYX6-F1
#
_entry.id   AF-A0A6J2YYX6-F1
#
_cell.length_a   1.000
_cell.length_b   1.000
_cell.length_c   1.000
_cell.angle_alpha   90.00
_cell.angle_beta   90.00
_cell.angle_gamma   90.00
#
_symmetry.space_group_name_H-M   'P 1'
#
loop_
_entity.id
_entity.type
_entity.pdbx_description
1 polymer ?
#
loop_
_entity_poly.entity_id
_entity_poly.type
_entity_poly.pdbx_seq_one_letter_code
_entity_poly.pdbx_strand_id
1 'polypeptide(L)'
;MTFHESGEIPRENLHVIGFSLGCHIASMAGKSLPENVRIPRITALDPAYPEFPIQDRTKRLANTDADYIDVIHTDSGIFGFPVSIGHSDFYPNGGRALQPGCQPSYLASQQIVEQVVACSHVRAWKLYVESVINPSAFPVTRCQKWGGEHKQCNFTVDGYMGFASNPNMNGKYYLRTGFKYPYGLTVAEQQI
;
A
#
# COMPACT_ATOMS: atom_id res chain seq x y z
N MET A 1 -1.07 -17.74 -27.87
CA MET A 1 -0.08 -16.66 -27.92
C MET A 1 -0.25 -15.86 -26.63
N THR A 2 0.63 -16.09 -25.66
CA THR A 2 0.64 -15.32 -24.42
C THR A 2 1.40 -14.02 -24.64
N PHE A 3 1.09 -12.98 -23.86
CA PHE A 3 1.68 -11.65 -24.00
C PHE A 3 3.23 -11.68 -24.05
N HIS A 4 3.86 -12.58 -23.28
CA HIS A 4 5.31 -12.79 -23.26
C HIS A 4 5.91 -13.29 -24.59
N GLU A 5 5.12 -13.99 -25.41
CA GLU A 5 5.60 -14.59 -26.67
C GLU A 5 5.60 -13.60 -27.83
N SER A 6 4.87 -12.49 -27.72
CA SER A 6 4.74 -11.48 -28.78
C SER A 6 5.93 -10.53 -28.87
N GLY A 7 6.66 -10.30 -27.77
CA GLY A 7 7.85 -9.44 -27.71
C GLY A 7 7.58 -7.93 -27.78
N GLU A 8 6.33 -7.47 -27.83
CA GLU A 8 6.01 -6.05 -28.03
C GLU A 8 6.25 -5.18 -26.79
N ILE A 9 6.13 -5.77 -25.58
CA ILE A 9 6.39 -5.09 -24.31
C ILE A 9 7.35 -5.97 -23.49
N PRO A 10 8.56 -5.48 -23.17
CA PRO A 10 9.49 -6.20 -22.30
C PRO A 10 8.83 -6.51 -20.96
N ARG A 11 8.94 -7.75 -20.51
CA ARG A 11 8.26 -8.24 -19.31
C ARG A 11 8.65 -7.43 -18.07
N GLU A 12 9.90 -7.05 -17.97
CA GLU A 12 10.48 -6.20 -16.92
C GLU A 12 9.78 -4.84 -16.78
N ASN A 13 9.05 -4.39 -17.80
CA ASN A 13 8.29 -3.14 -17.78
C ASN A 13 6.86 -3.31 -17.25
N LEU A 14 6.45 -4.53 -16.86
CA LEU A 14 5.14 -4.78 -16.29
C LEU A 14 5.09 -4.42 -14.80
N HIS A 15 4.16 -3.53 -14.46
CA HIS A 15 3.81 -3.19 -13.09
C HIS A 15 2.30 -3.27 -12.93
N VAL A 16 1.84 -4.16 -12.04
CA VAL A 16 0.41 -4.32 -11.76
C VAL A 16 0.06 -3.60 -10.46
N ILE A 17 -0.99 -2.79 -10.48
CA ILE A 17 -1.47 -2.08 -9.29
C ILE A 17 -2.88 -2.60 -8.98
N GLY A 18 -3.06 -3.14 -7.78
CA GLY A 18 -4.35 -3.60 -7.28
C GLY A 18 -4.84 -2.72 -6.13
N PHE A 19 -6.15 -2.48 -6.05
CA PHE A 19 -6.80 -1.85 -4.89
C PHE A 19 -7.83 -2.81 -4.29
N SER A 20 -7.89 -2.90 -2.96
CA SER A 20 -8.87 -3.73 -2.25
C SER A 20 -8.83 -5.18 -2.73
N LEU A 21 -9.94 -5.71 -3.26
CA LEU A 21 -10.05 -7.03 -3.87
C LEU A 21 -9.06 -7.20 -5.05
N GLY A 22 -8.80 -6.12 -5.79
CA GLY A 22 -7.87 -6.09 -6.92
C GLY A 22 -6.43 -6.46 -6.53
N CYS A 23 -6.03 -6.25 -5.26
CA CYS A 23 -4.74 -6.72 -4.76
C CYS A 23 -4.59 -8.23 -4.86
N HIS A 24 -5.66 -8.96 -4.53
CA HIS A 24 -5.67 -10.41 -4.62
C HIS A 24 -5.78 -10.89 -6.06
N ILE A 25 -6.57 -10.20 -6.90
CA ILE A 25 -6.66 -10.50 -8.33
C ILE A 25 -5.28 -10.35 -9.01
N ALA A 26 -4.56 -9.26 -8.72
CA ALA A 26 -3.20 -9.04 -9.24
C ALA A 26 -2.26 -10.20 -8.85
N SER A 27 -2.35 -10.65 -7.59
CA SER A 27 -1.58 -11.80 -7.13
C SER A 27 -1.98 -13.11 -7.78
N MET A 28 -3.29 -13.37 -7.94
CA MET A 28 -3.81 -14.56 -8.59
C MET A 28 -3.37 -14.63 -10.05
N ALA A 29 -3.31 -13.48 -10.74
CA ALA A 29 -2.72 -13.40 -12.07
C ALA A 29 -1.26 -13.88 -12.06
N GLY A 30 -0.45 -13.41 -11.11
CA GLY A 30 0.93 -13.88 -10.93
C GLY A 30 1.04 -15.39 -10.65
N LYS A 31 0.19 -15.92 -9.76
CA LYS A 31 0.13 -17.36 -9.45
C LYS A 31 -0.32 -18.24 -10.62
N SER A 32 -1.06 -17.68 -11.58
CA SER A 32 -1.57 -18.41 -12.74
C SER A 32 -0.58 -18.45 -13.91
N LEU A 33 0.55 -17.74 -13.80
CA LEU A 33 1.60 -17.75 -14.82
C LEU A 33 2.44 -19.04 -14.71
N PRO A 34 3.07 -19.49 -15.81
CA PRO A 34 4.05 -20.58 -15.77
C PRO A 34 5.18 -20.29 -14.78
N GLU A 35 5.79 -21.32 -14.18
CA GLU A 35 6.78 -21.14 -13.09
C GLU A 35 7.99 -20.24 -13.44
N ASN A 36 8.39 -20.22 -14.71
CA ASN A 36 9.47 -19.36 -15.22
C ASN A 36 9.01 -17.92 -15.53
N VAL A 37 7.73 -17.62 -15.32
CA VAL A 37 7.12 -16.32 -15.58
C VAL A 37 6.55 -15.73 -14.29
N ARG A 38 6.99 -14.52 -13.98
CA ARG A 38 6.70 -13.77 -12.76
C ARG A 38 6.47 -12.31 -13.12
N ILE A 39 5.54 -11.69 -12.41
CA ILE A 39 5.29 -10.25 -12.53
C ILE A 39 6.47 -9.50 -11.85
N PRO A 40 7.11 -8.51 -12.50
CA PRO A 40 8.23 -7.79 -11.88
C PRO A 40 7.82 -7.02 -10.62
N ARG A 41 6.69 -6.30 -10.67
CA ARG A 41 6.19 -5.53 -9.54
C ARG A 41 4.68 -5.60 -9.41
N ILE A 42 4.21 -5.85 -8.20
CA ILE A 42 2.82 -5.62 -7.79
C ILE A 42 2.80 -4.54 -6.71
N THR A 43 2.05 -3.46 -6.92
CA THR A 43 1.66 -2.58 -5.81
C THR A 43 0.26 -2.91 -5.35
N ALA A 44 0.11 -3.19 -4.06
CA ALA A 44 -1.15 -3.55 -3.45
C ALA A 44 -1.64 -2.43 -2.53
N LEU A 45 -2.75 -1.81 -2.90
CA LEU A 45 -3.35 -0.67 -2.22
C LEU A 45 -4.48 -1.17 -1.32
N ASP A 46 -4.17 -1.27 -0.03
CA ASP A 46 -5.03 -1.74 1.06
C ASP A 46 -5.76 -3.06 0.72
N PRO A 47 -5.05 -4.20 0.69
CA PRO A 47 -5.61 -5.49 0.25
C PRO A 47 -6.85 -5.89 1.04
N ALA A 48 -7.86 -6.46 0.40
CA ALA A 48 -9.16 -6.72 1.04
C ALA A 48 -9.12 -7.74 2.20
N TYR A 49 -9.96 -7.48 3.20
CA TYR A 49 -10.31 -8.33 4.35
C TYR A 49 -11.82 -8.13 4.61
N PRO A 50 -12.60 -9.08 5.19
CA PRO A 50 -12.25 -10.34 5.86
C PRO A 50 -12.25 -11.62 5.03
N GLU A 51 -12.71 -11.59 3.78
CA GLU A 51 -12.94 -12.80 2.98
C GLU A 51 -11.66 -13.56 2.57
N PHE A 52 -10.48 -12.98 2.83
CA PHE A 52 -9.19 -13.58 2.50
C PHE A 52 -8.53 -14.21 3.75
N PRO A 53 -8.11 -15.48 3.67
CA PRO A 53 -7.57 -16.19 4.83
C PRO A 53 -6.19 -15.68 5.23
N ILE A 54 -5.98 -15.46 6.53
CA ILE A 54 -4.67 -15.00 7.05
C ILE A 54 -3.59 -16.05 6.85
N GLN A 55 -3.87 -17.33 7.09
CA GLN A 55 -2.85 -18.39 7.10
C GLN A 55 -2.60 -18.98 5.70
N ASP A 56 -3.63 -19.06 4.85
CA ASP A 56 -3.55 -19.72 3.55
C ASP A 56 -3.05 -18.74 2.46
N ARG A 57 -1.73 -18.73 2.24
CA ARG A 57 -1.07 -17.89 1.23
C ARG A 57 -1.44 -18.25 -0.22
N THR A 58 -2.06 -19.40 -0.46
CA THR A 58 -2.44 -19.83 -1.83
C THR A 58 -3.70 -19.11 -2.33
N LYS A 59 -4.57 -18.67 -1.41
CA LYS A 59 -5.87 -18.06 -1.72
C LYS A 59 -5.91 -16.53 -1.65
N ARG A 60 -4.76 -15.88 -1.46
CA ARG A 60 -4.64 -14.42 -1.31
C ARG A 60 -3.33 -13.90 -1.89
N LEU A 61 -3.13 -12.60 -1.73
CA LEU A 61 -1.86 -11.94 -2.01
C LEU A 61 -0.77 -12.48 -1.09
N ALA A 62 0.37 -12.86 -1.67
CA ALA A 62 1.56 -13.24 -0.95
C ALA A 62 2.81 -12.71 -1.66
N ASN A 63 3.82 -12.30 -0.90
CA ASN A 63 5.10 -11.84 -1.42
C ASN A 63 5.81 -12.82 -2.38
N THR A 64 5.44 -14.10 -2.43
CA THR A 64 5.98 -15.09 -3.38
C THR A 64 5.41 -14.96 -4.80
N ASP A 65 4.43 -14.10 -5.04
CA ASP A 65 3.63 -14.11 -6.28
C ASP A 65 4.16 -13.17 -7.37
N ALA A 66 5.18 -12.36 -7.06
CA ALA A 66 5.87 -11.45 -7.97
C ALA A 66 7.33 -11.28 -7.53
N ASP A 67 8.16 -10.65 -8.36
CA ASP A 67 9.58 -10.40 -8.02
C ASP A 67 9.69 -9.33 -6.92
N TYR A 68 8.78 -8.35 -6.93
CA TYR A 68 8.64 -7.37 -5.87
C TYR A 68 7.17 -7.03 -5.60
N ILE A 69 6.82 -6.87 -4.33
CA ILE A 69 5.47 -6.51 -3.90
C ILE A 69 5.57 -5.44 -2.82
N ASP A 70 5.03 -4.27 -3.10
CA ASP A 70 4.86 -3.20 -2.13
C ASP A 70 3.39 -3.02 -1.75
N VAL A 71 3.11 -2.93 -0.45
CA VAL A 71 1.75 -2.87 0.09
C VAL A 71 1.55 -1.56 0.85
N ILE A 72 0.47 -0.85 0.58
CA ILE A 72 0.06 0.32 1.36
C ILE A 72 -1.15 -0.06 2.21
N HIS A 73 -0.99 -0.05 3.53
CA HIS A 73 -2.05 -0.34 4.47
C HIS A 73 -2.64 0.97 5.00
N THR A 74 -3.95 1.18 4.85
CA THR A 74 -4.64 2.37 5.37
C THR A 74 -5.86 2.04 6.22
N ASP A 75 -6.37 0.80 6.14
CA ASP A 75 -7.55 0.35 6.88
C ASP A 75 -7.40 -1.07 7.46
N SER A 76 -6.19 -1.40 7.93
CA SER A 76 -5.85 -2.74 8.43
C SER A 76 -6.80 -3.23 9.52
N GLY A 77 -7.45 -4.37 9.29
CA GLY A 77 -8.35 -5.05 10.22
C GLY A 77 -9.82 -4.66 10.09
N ILE A 78 -10.17 -3.68 9.25
CA ILE A 78 -11.56 -3.34 8.89
C ILE A 78 -11.84 -3.83 7.47
N PHE A 79 -11.48 -3.05 6.44
CA PHE A 79 -11.52 -3.50 5.04
C PHE A 79 -10.14 -3.92 4.51
N GLY A 80 -9.07 -3.46 5.15
CA GLY A 80 -7.68 -3.77 4.78
C GLY A 80 -7.12 -5.00 5.51
N PHE A 81 -6.19 -5.70 4.87
CA PHE A 81 -5.58 -6.91 5.41
C PHE A 81 -4.73 -6.60 6.67
N PRO A 82 -4.91 -7.34 7.77
CA PRO A 82 -4.40 -6.91 9.09
C PRO A 82 -2.91 -7.19 9.32
N VAL A 83 -2.26 -7.93 8.43
CA VAL A 83 -0.86 -8.35 8.57
C VAL A 83 -0.05 -8.02 7.34
N SER A 84 1.26 -7.91 7.52
CA SER A 84 2.21 -7.69 6.42
C SER A 84 2.21 -8.89 5.48
N ILE A 85 2.05 -8.63 4.17
CA ILE A 85 1.96 -9.66 3.13
C ILE A 85 2.80 -9.34 1.89
N GLY A 86 3.49 -8.19 1.87
CA GLY A 86 4.40 -7.78 0.81
C GLY A 86 5.86 -8.14 1.06
N HIS A 87 6.72 -7.68 0.15
CA HIS A 87 8.14 -7.51 0.40
C HIS A 87 8.38 -6.24 1.22
N SER A 88 7.71 -5.14 0.86
CA SER A 88 7.67 -3.90 1.63
C SER A 88 6.23 -3.59 2.02
N ASP A 89 5.98 -3.35 3.29
CA ASP A 89 4.65 -3.02 3.80
C ASP A 89 4.70 -1.65 4.48
N PHE A 90 3.92 -0.71 3.93
CA PHE A 90 3.84 0.69 4.35
C PHE A 90 2.59 0.92 5.19
N TYR A 91 2.75 1.62 6.31
CA TYR A 91 1.71 1.88 7.29
C TYR A 91 1.56 3.40 7.53
N PRO A 92 1.02 4.18 6.58
CA PRO A 92 0.70 5.59 6.76
C PRO A 92 -0.21 5.79 7.98
N ASN A 93 0.24 6.65 8.89
CA ASN A 93 -0.45 6.95 10.15
C ASN A 93 -0.71 5.68 10.99
N GLY A 94 0.18 4.69 10.88
CA GLY A 94 0.04 3.38 11.53
C GLY A 94 -0.84 2.37 10.79
N GLY A 95 -1.36 2.74 9.62
CA GLY A 95 -2.01 1.87 8.64
C GLY A 95 -3.35 1.29 9.04
N ARG A 96 -4.02 1.92 10.00
CA ARG A 96 -5.37 1.59 10.48
C ARG A 96 -6.31 2.77 10.26
N ALA A 97 -7.61 2.53 10.32
CA ALA A 97 -8.56 3.59 10.56
C ALA A 97 -8.35 4.21 11.97
N LEU A 98 -8.55 5.51 12.15
CA LEU A 98 -9.00 6.48 11.14
C LEU A 98 -7.82 7.24 10.52
N GLN A 99 -7.72 7.21 9.18
CA GLN A 99 -6.74 8.03 8.48
C GLN A 99 -7.08 9.54 8.63
N PRO A 100 -6.08 10.44 8.68
CA PRO A 100 -6.32 11.88 8.75
C PRO A 100 -7.26 12.38 7.65
N GLY A 101 -8.32 13.11 8.03
CA GLY A 101 -9.34 13.61 7.12
C GLY A 101 -10.43 12.60 6.76
N CYS A 102 -10.49 11.45 7.43
CA CYS A 102 -11.57 10.46 7.29
C CYS A 102 -12.56 10.47 8.47
N GLN A 103 -12.51 11.49 9.32
CA GLN A 103 -13.48 11.66 10.41
C GLN A 103 -14.89 11.88 9.83
N PRO A 104 -15.94 11.18 10.31
CA PRO A 104 -17.30 11.31 9.77
C PRO A 104 -17.82 12.76 9.77
N SER A 105 -17.50 13.54 10.80
CA SER A 105 -17.86 14.96 10.90
C SER A 105 -17.21 15.81 9.80
N TYR A 106 -15.95 15.52 9.47
CA TYR A 106 -15.24 16.19 8.38
C TYR A 106 -15.82 15.78 7.02
N LEU A 107 -16.06 14.49 6.79
CA LEU A 107 -16.64 14.01 5.52
C LEU A 107 -18.06 14.52 5.30
N ALA A 108 -18.86 14.59 6.35
CA ALA A 108 -20.20 15.17 6.32
C ALA A 108 -20.15 16.68 6.00
N SER A 109 -19.20 17.43 6.57
CA SER A 109 -19.04 18.86 6.26
C SER A 109 -18.58 19.11 4.82
N GLN A 110 -17.87 18.16 4.22
CA GLN A 110 -17.49 18.17 2.81
C GLN A 110 -18.58 17.59 1.88
N GLN A 111 -19.73 17.17 2.40
CA GLN A 111 -20.82 16.53 1.66
C GLN A 111 -20.42 15.24 0.92
N ILE A 112 -19.37 14.55 1.40
CA ILE A 112 -18.85 13.29 0.83
C ILE A 112 -19.37 12.09 1.64
N VAL A 113 -20.70 11.99 1.74
CA VAL A 113 -21.39 10.97 2.56
C VAL A 113 -21.06 9.53 2.15
N GLU A 114 -20.81 9.29 0.85
CA GLU A 114 -20.46 7.96 0.33
C GLU A 114 -19.13 7.42 0.89
N GLN A 115 -18.21 8.29 1.32
CA GLN A 115 -16.91 7.85 1.87
C GLN A 115 -16.91 7.72 3.39
N VAL A 116 -18.02 7.99 4.08
CA VAL A 116 -18.07 7.93 5.56
C VAL A 116 -17.65 6.55 6.10
N VAL A 117 -17.91 5.48 5.36
CA VAL A 117 -17.56 4.11 5.76
C VAL A 117 -16.18 3.67 5.28
N ALA A 118 -15.79 4.03 4.05
CA ALA A 118 -14.61 3.48 3.38
C ALA A 118 -13.48 4.50 3.15
N CYS A 119 -13.52 5.70 3.74
CA CYS A 119 -12.52 6.75 3.48
C CYS A 119 -11.08 6.30 3.79
N SER A 120 -10.86 5.63 4.93
CA SER A 120 -9.53 5.10 5.28
C SER A 120 -9.09 4.07 4.25
N HIS A 121 -9.98 3.18 3.79
CA HIS A 121 -9.68 2.19 2.75
C HIS A 121 -9.28 2.86 1.43
N VAL A 122 -10.09 3.83 0.98
CA VAL A 122 -9.86 4.65 -0.22
C VAL A 122 -8.58 5.48 -0.14
N ARG A 123 -8.08 5.79 1.06
CA ARG A 123 -6.87 6.59 1.24
C ARG A 123 -5.66 5.98 0.54
N ALA A 124 -5.54 4.64 0.47
CA ALA A 124 -4.38 4.00 -0.13
C ALA A 124 -4.12 4.41 -1.58
N TRP A 125 -5.15 4.41 -2.44
CA TRP A 125 -4.93 4.82 -3.83
C TRP A 125 -4.75 6.33 -3.97
N LYS A 126 -5.37 7.15 -3.11
CA LYS A 126 -5.14 8.61 -3.10
C LYS A 126 -3.69 8.96 -2.77
N LEU A 127 -3.10 8.29 -1.77
CA LEU A 127 -1.68 8.43 -1.45
C LEU A 127 -0.81 7.94 -2.60
N TYR A 128 -1.16 6.82 -3.23
CA TYR A 128 -0.41 6.31 -4.37
C TYR A 128 -0.40 7.29 -5.56
N VAL A 129 -1.54 7.88 -5.92
CA VAL A 129 -1.63 8.89 -7.00
C VAL A 129 -0.70 10.07 -6.73
N GLU A 130 -0.68 10.59 -5.50
CA GLU A 130 0.25 11.66 -5.15
C GLU A 130 1.72 11.23 -5.27
N SER A 131 2.05 9.98 -4.91
CA SER A 131 3.41 9.46 -5.04
C SER A 131 3.87 9.33 -6.49
N VAL A 132 2.94 9.17 -7.44
CA VAL A 132 3.26 9.18 -8.88
C VAL A 132 3.62 10.59 -9.34
N ILE A 133 2.89 11.60 -8.85
CA ILE A 133 3.10 13.02 -9.18
C ILE A 133 4.40 13.52 -8.53
N ASN A 134 4.63 13.15 -7.27
CA ASN A 134 5.82 13.48 -6.52
C ASN A 134 6.40 12.21 -5.86
N PRO A 135 7.39 11.56 -6.51
CA PRO A 135 8.03 10.34 -6.00
C PRO A 135 8.68 10.48 -4.62
N SER A 136 8.94 11.71 -4.15
CA SER A 136 9.51 12.00 -2.83
C SER A 136 8.48 12.46 -1.80
N ALA A 137 7.18 12.44 -2.11
CA ALA A 137 6.11 12.95 -1.23
C ALA A 137 5.99 12.21 0.12
N PHE A 138 6.39 10.94 0.15
CA PHE A 138 6.14 10.06 1.29
C PHE A 138 7.43 9.41 1.80
N PRO A 139 8.34 10.16 2.45
CA PRO A 139 9.50 9.57 3.08
C PRO A 139 9.06 8.63 4.20
N VAL A 140 9.67 7.45 4.26
CA VAL A 140 9.32 6.40 5.21
C VAL A 140 10.47 6.01 6.12
N THR A 141 10.12 5.42 7.26
CA THR A 141 11.08 4.99 8.28
C THR A 141 10.80 3.58 8.77
N ARG A 142 11.86 2.82 9.05
CA ARG A 142 11.80 1.54 9.75
C ARG A 142 11.75 1.77 11.25
N CYS A 143 10.57 1.63 11.83
CA CYS A 143 10.38 1.79 13.27
C CYS A 143 10.42 0.42 13.97
N GLN A 144 11.37 0.22 14.90
CA GLN A 144 11.52 -1.06 15.63
C GLN A 144 10.34 -1.37 16.57
N LYS A 145 9.63 -0.35 17.07
CA LYS A 145 8.55 -0.49 18.06
C LYS A 145 7.29 0.29 17.66
N TRP A 146 6.79 0.08 16.44
CA TRP A 146 5.49 0.62 16.06
C TRP A 146 4.36 -0.30 16.55
N GLY A 147 3.56 0.17 17.49
CA GLY A 147 2.51 -0.63 18.13
C GLY A 147 1.27 0.19 18.49
N GLY A 148 1.02 1.29 17.77
CA GLY A 148 -0.14 2.16 17.99
C GLY A 148 0.13 3.62 17.63
N GLU A 149 -0.93 4.43 17.62
CA GLU A 149 -0.99 5.84 17.16
C GLU A 149 -0.07 6.81 17.94
N HIS A 150 0.40 6.43 19.13
CA HIS A 150 1.15 7.32 20.04
C HIS A 150 2.60 6.90 20.28
N LYS A 151 3.16 5.95 19.51
CA LYS A 151 4.56 5.53 19.73
C LYS A 151 5.52 6.38 18.92
N GLN A 152 6.57 6.84 19.61
CA GLN A 152 7.65 7.61 19.03
C GLN A 152 8.39 6.74 17.99
N CYS A 153 8.34 7.17 16.74
CA CYS A 153 9.33 6.78 15.75
C CYS A 153 10.19 8.00 15.47
N ASN A 154 11.50 7.82 15.47
CA ASN A 154 12.39 8.86 14.97
C ASN A 154 12.35 8.80 13.45
N PHE A 155 11.49 9.59 12.82
CA PHE A 155 11.33 9.60 11.38
C PHE A 155 12.62 10.03 10.69
N THR A 156 13.11 9.17 9.80
CA THR A 156 14.25 9.33 8.89
C THR A 156 13.81 9.02 7.46
N VAL A 157 14.71 9.17 6.49
CA VAL A 157 14.47 8.75 5.10
C VAL A 157 15.14 7.39 4.86
N ASP A 158 14.41 6.31 5.09
CA ASP A 158 14.85 4.94 4.78
C ASP A 158 14.35 4.47 3.40
N GLY A 159 13.61 5.34 2.70
CA GLY A 159 13.02 5.11 1.39
C GLY A 159 11.78 5.98 1.20
N TYR A 160 11.02 5.68 0.15
CA TYR A 160 9.77 6.38 -0.18
C TYR A 160 8.65 5.39 -0.46
N MET A 161 7.47 5.64 0.11
CA MET A 161 6.26 4.86 -0.16
C MET A 161 5.70 5.18 -1.55
N GLY A 162 5.09 4.18 -2.18
CA GLY A 162 4.33 4.35 -3.42
C GLY A 162 5.21 4.19 -4.66
N PHE A 163 5.07 5.07 -5.64
CA PHE A 163 5.71 4.91 -6.96
C PHE A 163 7.23 4.70 -6.87
N ALA A 164 7.92 5.42 -5.99
CA ALA A 164 9.37 5.32 -5.76
C ALA A 164 9.83 4.08 -4.96
N SER A 165 8.90 3.26 -4.45
CA SER A 165 9.25 2.02 -3.76
C SER A 165 10.00 1.06 -4.68
N ASN A 166 10.99 0.36 -4.17
CA ASN A 166 11.89 -0.46 -4.97
C ASN A 166 12.33 -1.75 -4.25
N PRO A 167 12.86 -2.75 -4.98
CA PRO A 167 13.22 -4.06 -4.42
C PRO A 167 14.29 -4.07 -3.33
N ASN A 168 15.08 -3.01 -3.17
CA ASN A 168 16.04 -2.90 -2.06
C ASN A 168 15.36 -2.61 -0.72
N MET A 169 14.07 -2.24 -0.75
CA MET A 169 13.24 -2.07 0.44
C MET A 169 12.63 -3.41 0.84
N ASN A 170 12.68 -3.74 2.14
CA ASN A 170 12.16 -5.02 2.64
C ASN A 170 11.69 -4.93 4.10
N GLY A 171 10.44 -5.26 4.40
CA GLY A 171 9.87 -5.24 5.74
C GLY A 171 8.92 -4.07 5.95
N LYS A 172 8.73 -3.68 7.22
CA LYS A 172 7.70 -2.72 7.60
C LYS A 172 8.25 -1.31 7.67
N TYR A 173 7.49 -0.38 7.11
CA TYR A 173 7.81 1.03 7.01
C TYR A 173 6.63 1.87 7.47
N TYR A 174 6.91 2.97 8.14
CA TYR A 174 5.92 3.86 8.73
C TYR A 174 6.20 5.29 8.32
N LEU A 175 5.14 6.09 8.31
CA LEU A 175 5.15 7.51 7.97
C LEU A 175 3.89 8.18 8.51
N ARG A 176 3.89 9.50 8.61
CA ARG A 176 2.68 10.32 8.80
C ARG A 176 2.30 11.02 7.50
N THR A 177 1.00 11.28 7.33
CA THR A 177 0.45 12.05 6.20
C THR A 177 -0.52 13.12 6.69
N GLY A 178 -0.69 14.18 5.91
CA GLY A 178 -1.70 15.21 6.14
C GLY A 178 -3.14 14.72 5.92
N PHE A 179 -4.10 15.52 6.41
CA PHE A 179 -5.53 15.22 6.31
C PHE A 179 -6.15 15.61 4.96
N LYS A 180 -5.54 16.54 4.22
CA LYS A 180 -5.99 17.03 2.91
C LYS A 180 -4.85 16.94 1.89
N TYR A 181 -5.19 16.92 0.60
CA TYR A 181 -4.21 16.91 -0.48
C TYR A 181 -3.50 18.28 -0.60
N PRO A 182 -2.19 18.34 -0.89
CA PRO A 182 -1.25 17.21 -0.89
C PRO A 182 -1.07 16.63 0.52
N TYR A 183 -1.10 15.30 0.62
CA TYR A 183 -1.02 14.54 1.85
C TYR A 183 0.41 14.32 2.33
N GLY A 184 1.40 14.42 1.44
CA GLY A 184 2.80 14.22 1.76
C GLY A 184 3.28 15.16 2.86
N LEU A 185 4.12 14.64 3.75
CA LEU A 185 4.79 15.39 4.82
C LEU A 185 6.28 15.14 4.75
N THR A 186 7.06 16.22 4.84
CA THR A 186 8.51 16.15 5.05
C THR A 186 8.84 15.44 6.35
N VAL A 187 10.06 14.93 6.48
CA VAL A 187 10.51 14.29 7.74
C VAL A 187 10.30 15.22 8.94
N ALA A 188 10.58 16.52 8.80
CA ALA A 188 10.39 17.50 9.86
C ALA A 188 8.92 17.60 10.30
N GLU A 189 7.98 17.60 9.36
CA GLU A 189 6.54 17.66 9.66
C GLU A 189 6.02 16.36 10.30
N GLN A 190 6.64 15.21 10.02
CA GLN A 190 6.26 13.94 10.64
C GLN A 190 6.69 13.80 12.11
N GLN A 191 7.66 14.60 12.57
CA GLN A 191 8.15 14.59 13.95
C GLN A 191 7.22 15.32 14.94
N ILE A 192 6.28 16.11 14.42
CA ILE A 192 5.29 16.91 15.16
C ILE A 192 4.03 16.06 15.32
#